data_AF-A0A832XXV4-F1
#
_entry.id   AF-A0A832XXV4-F1
#
_cell.length_a   1.000
_cell.length_b   1.000
_cell.length_c   1.000
_cell.angle_alpha   90.00
_cell.angle_beta   90.00
_cell.angle_gamma   90.00
#
_symmetry.space_group_name_H-M   'P 1'
#
loop_
_entity.id
_entity.type
_entity.pdbx_description
1 polymer ?
#
loop_
_entity_poly.entity_id
_entity_poly.type
_entity_poly.pdbx_seq_one_letter_code
_entity_poly.pdbx_strand_id
1 'polypeptide(L)'
;IDQNAGNSVILKVNQAGALGDAMEFANLCNKHNYAIIASHRSGDTVDRHLAHIAIGSGSVMMKSGVVGGERISKLNELIRIEETNFINNNMSMPIARVKKYVS
;
A
#
# COMPACT_ATOMS: atom_id res chain seq x y z
N ILE A 1 -20.01 1.74 -3.41
CA ILE A 1 -19.97 1.33 -4.83
C ILE A 1 -21.27 1.72 -5.51
N ASP A 2 -22.42 1.31 -4.99
CA ASP A 2 -23.74 1.52 -5.60
C ASP A 2 -24.10 2.98 -5.91
N GLN A 3 -23.66 3.91 -5.05
CA GLN A 3 -23.87 5.35 -5.25
C GLN A 3 -22.85 6.01 -6.17
N ASN A 4 -21.87 5.26 -6.69
CA ASN A 4 -20.74 5.79 -7.45
C ASN A 4 -20.04 7.00 -6.79
N ALA A 5 -19.93 6.99 -5.47
CA ALA A 5 -19.46 8.12 -4.67
C ALA A 5 -17.94 8.39 -4.76
N GLY A 6 -17.19 7.55 -5.49
CA GLY A 6 -15.75 7.70 -5.65
C GLY A 6 -15.15 6.65 -6.58
N ASN A 7 -13.84 6.72 -6.77
CA ASN A 7 -13.05 5.82 -7.62
C ASN A 7 -11.79 5.29 -6.92
N SER A 8 -11.63 5.63 -5.64
CA SER A 8 -10.47 5.25 -4.84
C SER A 8 -10.84 5.14 -3.37
N VAL A 9 -10.04 4.38 -2.63
CA VAL A 9 -10.22 4.15 -1.21
C VAL A 9 -8.89 4.27 -0.47
N ILE A 10 -8.97 4.69 0.78
CA ILE A 10 -7.83 4.67 1.70
C ILE A 10 -7.99 3.45 2.59
N LEU A 11 -7.12 2.44 2.39
CA LEU A 11 -7.11 1.23 3.20
C LEU A 11 -6.30 1.47 4.47
N LYS A 12 -6.99 1.55 5.61
CA LYS A 12 -6.40 1.53 6.95
C LYS A 12 -6.78 0.23 7.62
N VAL A 13 -5.84 -0.71 7.67
CA VAL A 13 -6.08 -2.08 8.18
C VAL A 13 -6.70 -2.08 9.58
N ASN A 14 -6.23 -1.18 10.44
CA ASN A 14 -6.75 -1.06 11.80
C ASN A 14 -8.17 -0.47 11.90
N GLN A 15 -8.77 0.00 10.81
CA GLN A 15 -10.19 0.37 10.76
C GLN A 15 -11.10 -0.82 10.45
N ALA A 16 -10.57 -1.86 9.80
CA ALA A 16 -11.31 -3.10 9.52
C ALA A 16 -11.35 -4.03 10.75
N GLY A 17 -10.43 -3.86 11.71
CA GLY A 17 -10.32 -4.71 12.89
C GLY A 17 -9.45 -5.94 12.64
N ALA A 18 -9.85 -6.80 11.70
CA ALA A 18 -9.09 -7.98 11.29
C ALA A 18 -8.37 -7.80 9.94
N LEU A 19 -7.23 -8.48 9.78
CA LEU A 19 -6.50 -8.49 8.49
C LEU A 19 -7.33 -9.15 7.38
N GLY A 20 -8.07 -10.21 7.69
CA GLY A 20 -8.94 -10.89 6.72
C GLY A 20 -9.97 -9.93 6.12
N ASP A 21 -10.69 -9.20 6.96
CA ASP A 21 -11.69 -8.22 6.53
C ASP A 21 -11.08 -7.10 5.68
N ALA A 22 -9.86 -6.64 6.02
CA ALA A 22 -9.13 -5.67 5.22
C ALA A 22 -8.79 -6.20 3.82
N MET A 23 -8.44 -7.49 3.71
CA MET A 23 -8.13 -8.13 2.43
C MET A 23 -9.40 -8.44 1.61
N GLU A 24 -10.51 -8.80 2.26
CA GLU A 24 -11.81 -8.94 1.58
C GLU A 24 -12.29 -7.61 1.02
N PHE A 25 -12.15 -6.53 1.79
CA PHE A 25 -12.42 -5.17 1.34
C PHE A 25 -11.56 -4.79 0.14
N ALA A 26 -10.25 -5.06 0.20
CA ALA A 26 -9.34 -4.82 -0.92
C ALA A 26 -9.76 -5.60 -2.18
N ASN A 27 -10.13 -6.87 -2.02
CA ASN A 27 -10.61 -7.70 -3.12
C ASN A 27 -11.89 -7.15 -3.75
N LEU A 28 -12.83 -6.65 -2.93
CA LEU A 28 -14.04 -5.99 -3.43
C LEU A 28 -13.68 -4.73 -4.23
N CYS A 29 -12.81 -3.87 -3.70
CA CYS A 29 -12.36 -2.67 -4.40
C CYS A 29 -11.69 -3.00 -5.74
N ASN A 30 -10.80 -3.99 -5.77
CA ASN A 30 -10.13 -4.43 -7.00
C ASN A 30 -11.13 -4.95 -8.04
N LYS A 31 -12.13 -5.76 -7.64
CA LYS A 31 -13.20 -6.25 -8.54
C LYS A 31 -14.01 -5.14 -9.17
N HIS A 32 -14.12 -3.99 -8.50
CA HIS A 32 -14.86 -2.82 -8.97
C HIS A 32 -13.96 -1.71 -9.53
N ASN A 33 -12.68 -1.98 -9.78
CA ASN A 33 -11.70 -1.02 -10.31
C ASN A 33 -11.50 0.24 -9.44
N TYR A 34 -11.68 0.14 -8.12
CA TYR A 34 -11.33 1.21 -7.20
C TYR A 34 -9.82 1.19 -6.92
N ALA A 35 -9.16 2.33 -7.08
CA ALA A 35 -7.76 2.45 -6.72
C ALA A 35 -7.57 2.40 -5.20
N ILE A 36 -6.72 1.50 -4.72
CA ILE A 36 -6.45 1.34 -3.29
C ILE A 36 -5.18 2.09 -2.91
N ILE A 37 -5.29 2.93 -1.87
CA ILE A 37 -4.15 3.58 -1.22
C ILE A 37 -4.03 3.05 0.21
N ALA A 38 -3.04 2.18 0.46
CA ALA A 38 -2.73 1.74 1.82
C ALA A 38 -2.19 2.92 2.64
N SER A 39 -2.65 3.10 3.89
CA SER A 39 -2.28 4.27 4.68
C SER A 39 -2.00 3.98 6.15
N HIS A 40 -0.99 4.67 6.65
CA HIS A 40 -0.61 4.64 8.06
C HIS A 40 -1.63 5.37 8.97
N ARG A 41 -1.31 5.41 10.27
CA ARG A 41 -1.95 6.31 11.23
C ARG A 41 -0.93 7.31 11.77
N SER A 42 -1.41 8.41 12.35
CA SER A 42 -0.56 9.42 12.98
C SER A 42 0.22 8.83 14.16
N GLY A 43 -0.42 8.03 15.01
CA GLY A 43 0.26 7.13 15.95
C GLY A 43 0.57 5.80 15.28
N ASP A 44 1.84 5.51 15.06
CA ASP A 44 2.32 4.32 14.34
C ASP A 44 3.60 3.82 15.01
N THR A 45 4.05 2.63 14.62
CA THR A 45 5.22 1.96 15.18
C THR A 45 6.21 1.63 14.07
N VAL A 46 7.41 1.18 14.44
CA VAL A 46 8.43 0.72 13.47
C VAL A 46 8.06 -0.59 12.76
N ASP A 47 6.87 -1.13 13.02
CA ASP A 47 6.32 -2.25 12.30
C ASP A 47 6.21 -1.97 10.79
N ARG A 48 6.54 -2.98 9.99
CA ARG A 48 6.66 -2.88 8.53
C ARG A 48 5.51 -3.56 7.78
N HIS A 49 4.49 -4.09 8.48
CA HIS A 49 3.42 -4.84 7.85
C HIS A 49 2.65 -4.02 6.81
N LEU A 50 2.54 -2.70 6.98
CA LEU A 50 1.87 -1.85 6.00
C LEU A 50 2.48 -1.96 4.59
N ALA A 51 3.80 -2.15 4.47
CA ALA A 51 4.47 -2.33 3.18
C ALA A 51 4.03 -3.63 2.50
N HIS A 52 4.02 -4.75 3.24
CA HIS A 52 3.56 -6.04 2.72
C HIS A 52 2.07 -6.03 2.38
N ILE A 53 1.25 -5.40 3.23
CA ILE A 53 -0.19 -5.30 3.02
C ILE A 53 -0.48 -4.45 1.78
N ALA A 54 0.24 -3.34 1.57
CA ALA A 54 0.07 -2.54 0.37
C ALA A 54 0.31 -3.36 -0.91
N ILE A 55 1.36 -4.19 -0.93
CA ILE A 55 1.65 -5.08 -2.07
C ILE A 55 0.58 -6.16 -2.20
N GLY A 56 0.29 -6.88 -1.10
CA GLY A 56 -0.64 -8.00 -1.10
C GLY A 56 -2.08 -7.58 -1.43
N SER A 57 -2.47 -6.35 -1.09
CA SER A 57 -3.80 -5.82 -1.39
C SER A 57 -3.94 -5.28 -2.82
N GLY A 58 -2.86 -5.25 -3.61
CA GLY A 58 -2.85 -4.60 -4.93
C GLY A 58 -2.94 -3.07 -4.86
N SER A 59 -2.47 -2.45 -3.77
CA SER A 59 -2.49 -0.99 -3.64
C SER A 59 -1.63 -0.34 -4.73
N VAL A 60 -2.16 0.73 -5.33
CA VAL A 60 -1.42 1.51 -6.33
C VAL A 60 -0.46 2.52 -5.69
N MET A 61 -0.67 2.83 -4.41
CA MET A 61 0.15 3.75 -3.64
C MET A 61 0.11 3.40 -2.14
N MET A 62 1.21 3.69 -1.43
CA MET A 62 1.26 3.66 0.03
C MET A 62 1.49 5.07 0.59
N LYS A 63 0.61 5.53 1.49
CA LYS A 63 0.74 6.80 2.22
C LYS A 63 1.24 6.53 3.64
N SER A 64 2.55 6.67 3.82
CA SER A 64 3.22 6.33 5.07
C SER A 64 4.03 7.48 5.69
N GLY A 65 3.99 8.71 5.17
CA GLY A 65 4.87 9.80 5.64
C GLY A 65 6.35 9.53 5.36
N VAL A 66 7.24 10.48 5.70
CA VAL A 66 8.69 10.39 5.38
C VAL A 66 9.62 10.73 6.54
N VAL A 67 9.14 11.44 7.57
CA VAL A 67 9.94 11.80 8.75
C VAL A 67 9.52 10.93 9.93
N GLY A 68 10.48 10.28 10.60
CA GLY A 68 10.26 9.40 11.74
C GLY A 68 10.62 7.93 11.45
N GLY A 69 11.18 7.24 12.44
CA GLY A 69 11.61 5.83 12.30
C GLY A 69 10.46 4.88 11.95
N GLU A 70 9.26 5.18 12.45
CA GLU A 70 8.02 4.46 12.15
C GLU A 70 7.58 4.62 10.68
N ARG A 71 8.04 5.68 10.00
CA ARG A 71 7.79 5.92 8.56
C ARG A 71 8.87 5.29 7.71
N ILE A 72 10.13 5.54 8.08
CA ILE A 72 11.32 5.05 7.37
C ILE A 72 11.36 3.53 7.33
N SER A 73 10.98 2.85 8.43
CA SER A 73 10.92 1.39 8.49
C SER A 73 10.09 0.76 7.37
N LYS A 74 8.93 1.34 7.04
CA LYS A 74 8.02 0.88 5.98
C LYS A 74 8.56 1.18 4.58
N LEU A 75 9.16 2.35 4.38
CA LEU A 75 9.81 2.71 3.12
C LEU A 75 11.01 1.82 2.83
N ASN A 76 11.86 1.58 3.84
CA ASN A 76 12.99 0.67 3.73
C ASN A 76 12.52 -0.76 3.43
N GLU A 77 11.37 -1.18 3.96
CA GLU A 77 10.83 -2.50 3.63
C GLU A 77 10.40 -2.61 2.17
N LEU A 78 9.79 -1.57 1.59
CA LEU A 78 9.51 -1.57 0.16
C LEU A 78 10.78 -1.72 -0.68
N ILE A 79 11.87 -1.04 -0.31
CA ILE A 79 13.17 -1.17 -0.97
C ILE A 79 13.68 -2.61 -0.85
N ARG A 80 13.67 -3.22 0.34
CA ARG A 80 14.12 -4.61 0.54
C ARG A 80 13.32 -5.62 -0.27
N ILE A 81 11.99 -5.46 -0.34
CA ILE A 81 11.13 -6.34 -1.13
C ILE A 81 11.46 -6.19 -2.62
N GLU A 82 11.70 -4.97 -3.09
CA GLU A 82 12.07 -4.70 -4.48
C GLU A 82 13.45 -5.28 -4.83
N GLU A 83 14.46 -5.09 -3.99
CA GLU A 83 15.78 -5.71 -4.12
C GLU A 83 15.67 -7.23 -4.21
N THR A 84 14.86 -7.85 -3.34
CA THR A 84 14.62 -9.30 -3.33
C THR A 84 13.96 -9.78 -4.63
N ASN A 85 12.95 -9.05 -5.12
CA ASN A 85 12.26 -9.38 -6.36
C ASN A 85 13.17 -9.25 -7.59
N PHE A 86 14.04 -8.23 -7.61
CA PHE A 86 15.01 -8.01 -8.67
C PHE A 86 15.99 -9.19 -8.78
N ILE A 87 16.51 -9.65 -7.64
CA ILE A 87 17.43 -10.80 -7.57
C ILE A 87 16.74 -12.09 -8.03
N ASN A 88 15.51 -12.32 -7.58
CA ASN A 88 14.83 -13.60 -7.83
C ASN A 88 14.27 -13.76 -9.25
N ASN A 89 13.91 -12.66 -9.92
CA ASN A 89 13.21 -12.74 -11.21
C ASN A 89 14.05 -12.31 -12.42
N ASN A 90 15.30 -11.84 -12.25
CA ASN A 90 16.13 -11.27 -13.34
C ASN A 90 15.37 -10.25 -14.22
N MET A 91 14.34 -9.64 -13.66
CA MET A 91 13.37 -8.80 -14.36
C MET A 91 12.97 -7.71 -13.39
N SER A 92 13.34 -6.47 -13.73
CA SER A 92 12.89 -5.28 -13.02
C SER A 92 11.37 -5.27 -13.11
N MET A 93 10.69 -5.46 -11.99
CA MET A 93 9.27 -5.13 -11.91
C MET A 93 9.17 -3.64 -12.27
N PRO A 94 8.27 -3.22 -13.16
CA PRO A 94 8.10 -1.81 -13.43
C PRO A 94 7.63 -1.20 -12.12
N ILE A 95 8.55 -0.51 -11.42
CA ILE A 95 8.21 0.44 -10.38
C ILE A 95 7.04 1.20 -10.97
N ALA A 96 5.90 1.18 -10.26
CA ALA A 96 4.81 2.11 -10.51
C ALA A 96 5.50 3.45 -10.65
N ARG A 97 5.64 3.90 -11.91
CA ARG A 97 6.36 5.11 -12.26
C ARG A 97 5.70 6.13 -11.36
N VAL A 98 6.39 6.55 -10.30
CA VAL A 98 5.93 7.64 -9.47
C VAL A 98 5.93 8.75 -10.48
N LYS A 99 4.76 8.99 -11.09
CA LYS A 99 4.57 10.12 -11.98
C LYS A 99 4.91 11.24 -11.05
N LYS A 100 6.09 11.82 -11.29
CA LYS A 100 6.46 13.14 -10.86
C LYS A 100 5.30 14.00 -11.37
N TYR A 101 4.26 14.16 -10.56
CA TYR A 101 3.39 15.31 -10.62
C TYR A 101 4.24 16.44 -10.05
N VAL A 102 5.22 16.86 -10.84
CA VAL A 102 5.78 18.20 -10.73
C VAL A 102 4.75 19.03 -11.48
N SER A 103 4.13 19.94 -10.73
CA SER A 103 3.29 21.02 -11.26
C SER A 103 3.97 21.75 -12.40
#